data_AF-A0A9Q0MSX6-F1
#
_entry.id   AF-A0A9Q0MSX6-F1
#
_cell.length_a   1.000
_cell.length_b   1.000
_cell.length_c   1.000
_cell.angle_alpha   90.00
_cell.angle_beta   90.00
_cell.angle_gamma   90.00
#
_symmetry.space_group_name_H-M   'P 1'
#
loop_
_entity.id
_entity.type
_entity.pdbx_description
1 polymer ?
#
loop_
_entity_poly.entity_id
_entity_poly.type
_entity_poly.pdbx_seq_one_letter_code
_entity_poly.pdbx_strand_id
1 'polypeptide(L)'
;MAIPNSIIYFFIASMLWSTCSALECYVCSNQTDNAEKCLNTIKTCEQGEDVCLSEIRWGSQPYFSQGALKQYYVSKRCSTKQMCTKIRNRYMRYCTHIWYEDWTCSECCQGDRCNYYIISGSSKFLTSTFSFLTAALIVVLQNIF
;
A
#
# COMPACT_ATOMS: atom_id res chain seq x y z
N MET A 1 -27.26 -4.14 36.40
CA MET A 1 -27.58 -2.77 35.96
C MET A 1 -27.86 -2.87 34.47
N ALA A 2 -29.14 -2.83 34.05
CA ALA A 2 -29.49 -3.07 32.66
C ALA A 2 -28.96 -1.94 31.77
N ILE A 3 -28.28 -2.30 30.67
CA ILE A 3 -27.83 -1.32 29.69
C ILE A 3 -29.05 -0.85 28.88
N PRO A 4 -29.29 0.47 28.76
CA PRO A 4 -30.43 1.00 28.02
C PRO A 4 -30.47 0.49 26.56
N ASN A 5 -31.67 0.14 26.07
CA ASN A 5 -31.88 -0.27 24.67
C ASN A 5 -31.34 0.76 23.66
N SER A 6 -31.34 2.05 24.02
CA SER A 6 -30.75 3.13 23.23
C SER A 6 -29.26 2.97 22.97
N ILE A 7 -28.51 2.37 23.90
CA ILE A 7 -27.08 2.08 23.73
C ILE A 7 -26.87 0.92 22.75
N ILE A 8 -27.73 -0.11 22.82
CA ILE A 8 -27.69 -1.26 21.90
C ILE A 8 -27.96 -0.81 20.45
N TYR A 9 -29.00 0.02 20.24
CA TYR A 9 -29.29 0.56 18.92
C TYR A 9 -28.15 1.44 18.37
N PHE A 10 -27.48 2.20 19.23
CA PHE A 10 -26.32 3.01 18.85
C PHE A 10 -25.13 2.15 18.39
N PHE A 11 -24.84 1.03 19.07
CA PHE A 11 -23.80 0.08 18.65
C PHE A 11 -24.14 -0.64 17.35
N ILE A 12 -25.40 -1.04 17.14
CA ILE A 12 -25.82 -1.66 15.87
C ILE A 12 -25.71 -0.66 14.72
N ALA A 13 -26.16 0.58 14.92
CA ALA A 13 -26.07 1.63 13.92
C ALA A 13 -24.62 1.96 13.53
N SER A 14 -23.69 1.96 14.49
CA SER A 14 -22.27 2.22 14.21
C SER A 14 -21.59 1.07 13.45
N MET A 15 -22.05 -0.16 13.60
CA MET A 15 -21.57 -1.31 12.81
C MET A 15 -22.06 -1.31 11.35
N LEU A 16 -23.14 -0.57 11.04
CA LEU A 16 -23.69 -0.45 9.69
C LEU A 16 -23.05 0.68 8.87
N TRP A 17 -22.20 1.52 9.49
CA TRP A 17 -21.43 2.52 8.75
C TRP A 17 -20.32 1.85 7.94
N SER A 18 -20.58 1.65 6.65
CA SER A 18 -19.52 1.36 5.69
C SER A 18 -18.88 2.67 5.22
N THR A 19 -17.56 2.76 5.37
CA THR A 19 -16.77 3.83 4.75
C THR A 19 -16.29 3.34 3.40
N CYS A 20 -16.61 4.08 2.33
CA CYS A 20 -16.08 3.84 1.00
C CYS A 20 -14.98 4.87 0.75
N SER A 21 -13.72 4.47 0.90
CA SER A 21 -12.56 5.27 0.45
C SER A 21 -12.11 4.74 -0.90
N ALA A 22 -11.88 5.62 -1.86
CA ALA A 22 -11.19 5.27 -3.09
C ALA A 22 -9.67 5.28 -2.81
N LEU A 23 -8.98 4.22 -3.21
CA LEU A 23 -7.55 4.08 -2.95
C LEU A 23 -6.77 5.27 -3.52
N GLU A 24 -5.92 5.87 -2.70
CA GLU A 24 -4.97 6.90 -3.15
C GLU A 24 -3.53 6.40 -3.07
N CYS A 25 -2.71 6.72 -4.06
CA CYS A 25 -1.29 6.40 -4.07
C CYS A 25 -0.44 7.63 -4.38
N TYR A 26 0.80 7.66 -3.88
CA TYR A 26 1.82 8.54 -4.42
C TYR A 26 2.17 8.11 -5.84
N VAL A 27 2.32 9.06 -6.76
CA VAL A 27 2.63 8.79 -8.18
C VAL A 27 3.78 9.64 -8.69
N CYS A 28 4.74 8.99 -9.33
CA CYS A 28 5.85 9.65 -10.00
C CYS A 28 6.47 8.71 -11.04
N SER A 29 7.23 9.25 -11.98
CA SER A 29 7.86 8.46 -13.03
C SER A 29 9.30 8.90 -13.22
N ASN A 30 10.22 7.94 -13.15
CA ASN A 30 11.66 8.09 -13.40
C ASN A 30 12.28 9.30 -12.67
N GLN A 31 11.94 9.49 -11.41
CA GLN A 31 12.56 10.53 -10.57
C GLN A 31 13.87 10.00 -9.99
N THR A 32 14.88 10.86 -9.81
CA THR A 32 16.19 10.42 -9.30
C THR A 32 16.20 10.13 -7.81
N ASP A 33 15.16 10.53 -7.09
CA ASP A 33 15.04 10.35 -5.65
C ASP A 33 13.56 10.18 -5.23
N ASN A 34 13.34 9.67 -4.02
CA ASN A 34 12.03 9.62 -3.37
C ASN A 34 11.73 10.93 -2.63
N ALA A 35 11.80 12.04 -3.36
CA ALA A 35 11.52 13.38 -2.86
C ALA A 35 10.55 14.10 -3.79
N GLU A 36 10.17 15.32 -3.39
CA GLU A 36 9.39 16.24 -4.23
C GLU A 36 8.17 15.58 -4.89
N LYS A 37 8.22 15.36 -6.21
CA LYS A 37 7.15 14.76 -6.98
C LYS A 37 6.69 13.41 -6.42
N CYS A 38 7.62 12.56 -5.97
CA CYS A 38 7.29 11.22 -5.43
C CYS A 38 6.66 11.24 -4.03
N LEU A 39 6.62 12.40 -3.35
CA LEU A 39 5.99 12.59 -2.04
C LEU A 39 4.85 13.64 -2.04
N ASN A 40 4.73 14.44 -3.10
CA ASN A 40 3.74 15.53 -3.20
C ASN A 40 2.69 15.30 -4.28
N THR A 41 2.89 14.34 -5.20
CA THR A 41 1.91 14.02 -6.24
C THR A 41 1.11 12.79 -5.83
N ILE A 42 -0.18 12.98 -5.57
CA ILE A 42 -1.11 11.93 -5.18
C ILE A 42 -2.15 11.78 -6.29
N LYS A 43 -2.55 10.54 -6.57
CA LYS A 43 -3.63 10.22 -7.51
C LYS A 43 -4.61 9.25 -6.84
N THR A 44 -5.89 9.51 -6.97
CA THR A 44 -6.96 8.53 -6.72
C THR A 44 -6.91 7.47 -7.83
N CYS A 45 -6.84 6.20 -7.43
CA CYS A 45 -6.69 5.09 -8.37
C CYS A 45 -7.98 4.81 -9.16
N GLU A 46 -7.83 4.29 -10.37
CA GLU A 46 -8.95 3.96 -11.25
C GLU A 46 -9.69 2.70 -10.77
N GLN A 47 -10.85 2.41 -11.37
CA GLN A 47 -11.59 1.19 -11.05
C GLN A 47 -10.74 -0.06 -11.35
N GLY A 48 -10.58 -0.93 -10.36
CA GLY A 48 -9.79 -2.16 -10.48
C GLY A 48 -8.31 -2.01 -10.10
N GLU A 49 -7.82 -0.79 -9.89
CA GLU A 49 -6.50 -0.55 -9.30
C GLU A 49 -6.58 -0.61 -7.77
N ASP A 50 -6.26 -1.76 -7.21
CA ASP A 50 -6.46 -2.11 -5.79
C ASP A 50 -5.18 -2.08 -4.94
N VAL A 51 -4.04 -1.70 -5.54
CA VAL A 51 -2.73 -1.61 -4.87
C VAL A 51 -1.90 -0.43 -5.36
N CYS A 52 -0.98 0.04 -4.51
CA CYS A 52 0.11 0.92 -4.93
C CYS A 52 1.34 0.09 -5.28
N LEU A 53 1.95 0.39 -6.42
CA LEU A 53 3.21 -0.19 -6.89
C LEU A 53 4.32 0.86 -6.83
N SER A 54 5.44 0.48 -6.24
CA SER A 54 6.69 1.25 -6.23
C SER A 54 7.81 0.46 -6.89
N GLU A 55 8.65 1.14 -7.67
CA GLU A 55 9.84 0.59 -8.32
C GLU A 55 11.03 1.53 -8.07
N ILE A 56 12.18 0.95 -7.71
CA ILE A 56 13.48 1.62 -7.73
C ILE A 56 14.40 0.85 -8.67
N ARG A 57 15.06 1.59 -9.55
CA ARG A 57 16.03 1.07 -10.50
C ARG A 57 17.37 1.72 -10.28
N TRP A 58 18.43 0.96 -10.41
CA TRP A 58 19.79 1.45 -10.49
C TRP A 58 20.38 1.05 -11.84
N GLY A 59 20.86 2.02 -12.59
CA GLY A 59 21.48 1.78 -13.89
C GLY A 59 21.65 3.03 -14.73
N SER A 60 22.06 2.83 -15.98
CA SER A 60 22.13 3.89 -16.99
C SER A 60 20.73 4.14 -17.59
N GLN A 61 20.41 5.38 -17.99
CA GLN A 61 19.16 5.71 -18.72
C GLN A 61 18.97 4.79 -19.96
N PRO A 62 17.76 4.72 -20.59
CA PRO A 62 17.40 3.66 -21.55
C PRO A 62 18.31 3.43 -22.76
N TYR A 63 19.35 4.25 -22.99
CA TYR A 63 20.38 4.00 -23.98
C TYR A 63 21.72 3.73 -23.28
N PHE A 64 22.26 2.53 -23.52
CA PHE A 64 23.63 2.20 -23.13
C PHE A 64 24.58 3.17 -23.84
N SER A 65 25.31 3.98 -23.07
CA SER A 65 26.45 4.73 -23.55
C SER A 65 27.66 4.41 -22.69
N GLN A 66 28.81 4.25 -23.34
CA GLN A 66 30.06 3.95 -22.65
C GLN A 66 30.41 5.13 -21.74
N GLY A 67 30.45 4.89 -20.42
CA GLY A 67 30.71 5.92 -19.42
C GLY A 67 29.47 6.66 -18.88
N ALA A 68 28.24 6.22 -19.20
CA ALA A 68 27.05 6.77 -18.54
C ALA A 68 27.11 6.55 -17.02
N LEU A 69 26.93 7.65 -16.27
CA LEU A 69 26.80 7.58 -14.82
C LEU A 69 25.54 6.79 -14.46
N LYS A 70 25.71 5.78 -13.59
CA LYS A 70 24.59 5.08 -12.98
C LYS A 70 23.94 5.99 -11.94
N GLN A 71 22.62 5.96 -11.89
CA GLN A 71 21.83 6.69 -10.90
C GLN A 71 20.55 5.94 -10.57
N TYR A 72 19.85 6.41 -9.55
CA TYR A 72 18.55 5.87 -9.17
C TYR A 72 17.44 6.40 -10.08
N TYR A 73 16.43 5.56 -10.32
CA TYR A 73 15.14 5.96 -10.87
C TYR A 73 14.02 5.36 -10.06
N VAL A 74 13.19 6.23 -9.49
CA VAL A 74 12.02 5.92 -8.68
C VAL A 74 10.77 6.15 -9.52
N SER A 75 9.90 5.15 -9.54
CA SER A 75 8.57 5.25 -10.13
C SER A 75 7.54 4.70 -9.16
N LYS A 76 6.41 5.40 -9.06
CA LYS A 76 5.28 5.01 -8.22
C LYS A 76 3.99 5.17 -9.00
N ARG A 77 3.07 4.21 -8.89
CA ARG A 77 1.77 4.24 -9.59
C ARG A 77 0.70 3.41 -8.89
N CYS A 78 -0.55 3.73 -9.17
CA CYS A 78 -1.66 2.81 -8.97
C CYS A 78 -1.48 1.57 -9.87
N SER A 79 -1.92 0.41 -9.41
CA SER A 79 -1.87 -0.83 -10.18
C SER A 79 -2.87 -1.85 -9.69
N THR A 80 -3.04 -2.92 -10.45
CA THR A 80 -3.79 -4.10 -10.01
C THR A 80 -2.86 -5.04 -9.25
N LYS A 81 -3.40 -5.78 -8.26
CA LYS A 81 -2.65 -6.78 -7.49
C LYS A 81 -1.98 -7.81 -8.38
N GLN A 82 -2.64 -8.23 -9.46
CA GLN A 82 -2.09 -9.18 -10.44
C GLN A 82 -0.86 -8.60 -11.16
N MET A 83 -0.97 -7.38 -11.69
CA MET A 83 0.14 -6.74 -12.39
C MET A 83 1.30 -6.45 -11.45
N CYS A 84 1.01 -5.95 -10.25
CA CYS A 84 2.01 -5.67 -9.24
C CYS A 84 2.78 -6.95 -8.84
N THR A 85 2.07 -8.06 -8.60
CA THR A 85 2.68 -9.36 -8.26
C THR A 85 3.55 -9.88 -9.41
N LYS A 86 3.10 -9.72 -10.67
CA LYS A 86 3.87 -10.11 -11.86
C LYS A 86 5.20 -9.34 -11.95
N ILE A 87 5.16 -8.03 -11.72
CA ILE A 87 6.35 -7.17 -11.69
C ILE A 87 7.28 -7.57 -10.55
N ARG A 88 6.73 -7.74 -9.35
CA ARG A 88 7.47 -8.18 -8.16
C ARG A 88 8.20 -9.50 -8.40
N ASN A 89 7.51 -10.49 -8.96
CA ASN A 89 8.09 -11.80 -9.26
C ASN A 89 9.21 -11.73 -10.32
N ARG A 90 9.13 -10.76 -11.24
CA ARG A 90 10.17 -10.52 -12.25
C ARG A 90 11.41 -9.88 -11.65
N TYR A 91 11.25 -8.80 -10.87
CA TYR A 91 12.40 -7.97 -10.46
C TYR A 91 12.97 -8.34 -9.10
N MET A 92 12.16 -8.74 -8.12
CA MET A 92 12.68 -9.01 -6.76
C MET A 92 13.66 -10.18 -6.70
N ARG A 93 13.65 -11.09 -7.68
CA ARG A 93 14.66 -12.17 -7.78
C ARG A 93 16.06 -11.65 -8.12
N TYR A 94 16.14 -10.48 -8.74
CA TYR A 94 17.37 -9.82 -9.18
C TYR A 94 17.58 -8.47 -8.50
N CYS A 95 16.88 -8.22 -7.39
CA CYS A 95 17.06 -7.05 -6.55
C CYS A 95 18.29 -7.27 -5.65
N THR A 96 19.49 -7.00 -6.18
CA THR A 96 20.77 -7.34 -5.53
C THR A 96 21.44 -6.16 -4.82
N HIS A 97 21.08 -4.93 -5.16
CA HIS A 97 21.72 -3.71 -4.64
C HIS A 97 23.23 -3.60 -4.95
N ILE A 98 23.73 -4.35 -5.94
CA ILE A 98 25.14 -4.31 -6.36
C ILE A 98 25.40 -3.08 -7.22
N TRP A 99 26.37 -2.24 -6.82
CA TRP A 99 26.58 -0.92 -7.41
C TRP A 99 27.07 -0.92 -8.87
N TYR A 100 27.78 -1.96 -9.32
CA TYR A 100 28.28 -2.05 -10.71
C TYR A 100 27.30 -2.75 -11.65
N GLU A 101 26.34 -3.50 -11.14
CA GLU A 101 25.31 -4.17 -11.94
C GLU A 101 24.08 -3.28 -12.08
N ASP A 102 23.24 -3.56 -13.07
CA ASP A 102 21.91 -2.97 -13.15
C ASP A 102 20.96 -3.83 -12.34
N TRP A 103 20.12 -3.20 -11.51
CA TRP A 103 19.13 -3.91 -10.73
C TRP A 103 17.83 -3.11 -10.62
N THR A 104 16.76 -3.83 -10.31
CA THR A 104 15.44 -3.25 -10.09
C THR A 104 14.80 -3.95 -8.92
N CYS A 105 14.22 -3.18 -8.01
CA CYS A 105 13.43 -3.65 -6.90
C CYS A 105 12.03 -3.09 -7.03
N SER A 106 11.03 -3.84 -6.58
CA SER A 106 9.63 -3.43 -6.71
C SER A 106 8.79 -3.97 -5.56
N GLU A 107 7.85 -3.18 -5.08
CA GLU A 107 6.98 -3.54 -3.97
C GLU A 107 5.52 -3.19 -4.23
N CYS A 108 4.64 -4.04 -3.69
CA CYS A 108 3.20 -3.87 -3.69
C CYS A 108 2.72 -3.62 -2.27
N CYS A 109 1.98 -2.53 -2.04
CA CYS A 109 1.28 -2.27 -0.79
C CYS A 109 -0.21 -1.97 -1.05
N GLN A 110 -1.03 -2.09 0.00
CA GLN A 110 -2.48 -1.84 -0.08
C GLN A 110 -2.88 -0.94 1.08
N GLY A 111 -3.69 0.06 0.80
CA GLY A 111 -4.10 1.10 1.73
C GLY A 111 -3.68 2.49 1.24
N ASP A 112 -4.40 3.51 1.70
CA ASP A 112 -4.20 4.88 1.22
C ASP A 112 -2.78 5.36 1.51
N ARG A 113 -2.11 5.84 0.45
CA ARG A 113 -0.76 6.42 0.47
C ARG A 113 0.28 5.49 1.12
N CYS A 114 0.05 4.18 1.07
CA CYS A 114 0.94 3.19 1.70
C CYS A 114 2.36 3.21 1.12
N ASN A 115 2.54 3.68 -0.11
CA ASN A 115 3.81 3.70 -0.83
C ASN A 115 4.64 4.98 -0.58
N TYR A 116 4.61 5.51 0.65
CA TYR A 116 5.44 6.65 1.05
C TYR A 116 6.94 6.33 0.85
N TYR A 117 7.38 5.16 1.35
CA TYR A 117 8.70 4.61 1.06
C TYR A 117 8.68 3.82 -0.25
N ILE A 118 9.84 3.69 -0.90
CA ILE A 118 9.93 2.97 -2.17
C ILE A 118 9.80 1.46 -1.95
N ILE A 119 10.52 0.92 -0.96
CA ILE A 119 10.45 -0.47 -0.50
C ILE A 119 10.29 -0.41 1.02
N SER A 120 9.22 -1.01 1.53
CA SER A 120 8.83 -1.06 2.93
C SER A 120 8.69 -2.54 3.31
N GLY A 121 9.68 -3.06 4.04
CA GLY A 121 9.67 -4.43 4.55
C GLY A 121 8.57 -4.71 5.60
N SER A 122 7.53 -3.86 5.69
CA SER A 122 6.47 -3.98 6.67
C SER A 122 5.50 -5.10 6.30
N SER A 123 5.24 -5.96 7.27
CA SER A 123 4.16 -6.93 7.21
C SER A 123 2.82 -6.20 7.36
N LYS A 124 1.84 -6.51 6.49
CA LYS A 124 0.47 -6.02 6.64
C LYS A 124 -0.08 -6.50 8.00
N PHE A 125 -0.33 -5.57 8.91
CA PHE A 125 -1.09 -5.86 10.13
C PHE A 125 -2.55 -6.06 9.72
N LEU A 126 -3.01 -7.31 9.68
CA LEU A 126 -4.43 -7.59 9.49
C LEU A 126 -5.13 -7.31 10.83
N THR A 127 -5.68 -6.12 10.98
CA THR A 127 -6.56 -5.82 12.12
C THR A 127 -7.77 -6.75 12.02
N SER A 128 -7.85 -7.72 12.92
CA SER A 128 -8.93 -8.71 12.93
C SER A 128 -10.25 -8.05 13.30
N THR A 129 -11.20 -8.04 12.35
CA THR A 129 -12.59 -7.63 12.60
C THR A 129 -13.28 -8.51 13.65
N PHE A 130 -12.74 -9.71 13.89
CA PHE A 130 -13.25 -10.66 14.89
C PHE A 130 -13.21 -10.10 16.31
N SER A 131 -12.22 -9.28 16.64
CA SER A 131 -12.08 -8.67 17.98
C SER A 131 -13.26 -7.75 18.33
N PHE A 132 -13.85 -7.09 17.33
CA PHE A 132 -15.02 -6.22 17.53
C PHE A 132 -16.32 -7.03 17.72
N LEU A 133 -16.47 -8.14 16.98
CA LEU A 133 -17.62 -9.04 17.13
C LEU A 133 -17.65 -9.74 18.49
N THR A 134 -16.48 -10.17 18.99
CA THR A 134 -16.37 -10.76 20.33
C THR A 134 -16.73 -9.76 21.43
N ALA A 135 -16.31 -8.50 21.31
CA ALA A 135 -16.67 -7.46 22.27
C ALA A 135 -18.18 -7.19 22.29
N ALA A 136 -18.81 -7.12 21.10
CA ALA A 136 -20.26 -6.92 20.98
C ALA A 136 -21.05 -8.10 21.58
N LEU A 137 -20.63 -9.35 21.34
CA LEU A 137 -21.26 -10.54 21.90
C LEU A 137 -21.21 -10.55 23.42
N ILE A 138 -20.07 -10.19 24.02
CA ILE A 138 -19.89 -10.12 25.48
C ILE A 138 -20.87 -9.11 26.09
N VAL A 139 -21.03 -7.93 25.47
CA VAL A 139 -21.96 -6.89 25.95
C VAL A 139 -23.42 -7.36 25.88
N VAL A 140 -23.80 -8.09 24.83
CA VAL A 140 -25.16 -8.65 24.71
C VAL A 140 -25.40 -9.73 25.77
N LEU A 141 -24.44 -10.63 25.98
CA LEU A 141 -24.57 -11.69 26.99
C LEU A 141 -24.66 -11.13 28.42
N GLN A 142 -23.92 -10.06 28.74
CA GLN A 142 -24.02 -9.36 30.04
C GLN A 142 -25.34 -8.62 30.27
N ASN A 143 -26.20 -8.48 29.25
CA ASN A 143 -27.54 -7.89 29.38
C ASN A 143 -28.67 -8.92 29.40
N ILE A 144 -28.40 -10.15 28.97
CA ILE A 144 -29.36 -11.26 28.96
C ILE A 144 -29.29 -12.07 30.25
N PHE A 145 -28.11 -12.15 30.87
CA PHE A 145 -27.86 -12.70 32.22
C PHE A 145 -27.69 -11.57 33.25
#